data_AF-A0A1C7LSA7-F1
#
_entry.id   AF-A0A1C7LSA7-F1
#
_cell.length_a   1.000
_cell.length_b   1.000
_cell.length_c   1.000
_cell.angle_alpha   90.00
_cell.angle_beta   90.00
_cell.angle_gamma   90.00
#
_symmetry.space_group_name_H-M   'P 1'
#
loop_
_entity.id
_entity.type
_entity.pdbx_description
1 polymer ?
#
loop_
_entity_poly.entity_id
_entity_poly.type
_entity_poly.pdbx_seq_one_letter_code
_entity_poly.pdbx_strand_id
1 'polypeptide(L)'
;MVMREDGQRYALSDRMTTIIKARKSNARGDVADLARPLTQKAYGFILGGETKGTERKNIQRHQNLTDNSTFHYKMYDAATGAHSGFAQHKYISELIQKSFFKNTRALGVEYQRYFDPIPLVTIAFIFTVISANLDEWASGKFIQAQFRESDHKETYQNHLKDLMEWERSAPEVVRNIRKKWHDRARRIAGAVPENATNGRVSVSAMNSAKLELQGRTGLTDSENEDEDEDEPDDQ
;
A
#
# COMPACT_ATOMS: atom_id res chain seq x y z
N MET A 1 21.95 18.21 4.35
CA MET A 1 21.89 18.83 5.68
C MET A 1 20.55 18.44 6.29
N VAL A 2 20.55 17.78 7.45
CA VAL A 2 19.31 17.27 8.07
C VAL A 2 19.12 18.02 9.39
N MET A 3 17.92 18.55 9.62
CA MET A 3 17.57 19.31 10.83
C MET A 3 17.00 18.36 11.89
N ARG A 4 17.48 18.48 13.14
CA ARG A 4 16.86 17.84 14.31
C ARG A 4 15.71 18.71 14.85
N GLU A 5 14.87 18.11 15.70
CA GLU A 5 13.78 18.79 16.42
C GLU A 5 14.30 19.88 17.38
N ASP A 6 15.58 19.84 17.77
CA ASP A 6 16.28 20.84 18.59
C ASP A 6 16.92 22.00 17.78
N GLY A 7 16.72 22.04 16.46
CA GLY A 7 17.27 23.08 15.59
C GLY A 7 18.76 22.97 15.29
N GLN A 8 19.47 21.98 15.83
CA GLN A 8 20.89 21.79 15.54
C GLN A 8 21.10 21.17 14.16
N ARG A 9 22.02 21.81 13.42
CA ARG A 9 22.45 21.43 12.07
C ARG A 9 23.62 20.46 12.18
N TYR A 10 23.43 19.20 11.75
CA TYR A 10 24.51 18.22 11.70
C TYR A 10 24.88 17.85 10.26
N ALA A 11 26.19 17.81 9.98
CA ALA A 11 26.75 17.31 8.73
C ALA A 11 26.89 15.77 8.83
N LEU A 12 26.21 15.04 7.94
CA LEU A 12 26.33 13.58 7.90
C LEU A 12 27.79 13.20 7.62
N SER A 13 28.40 12.46 8.54
CA SER A 13 29.75 11.93 8.33
C SER A 13 29.78 10.96 7.14
N ASP A 14 30.94 10.79 6.52
CA ASP A 14 31.09 9.86 5.39
C ASP A 14 30.70 8.42 5.75
N ARG A 15 30.94 8.01 7.01
CA ARG A 15 30.49 6.73 7.55
C ARG A 15 28.96 6.65 7.63
N MET A 16 28.27 7.71 8.10
CA MET A 16 26.81 7.74 8.12
C MET A 16 26.23 7.77 6.71
N THR A 17 26.81 8.57 5.81
CA THR A 17 26.47 8.56 4.39
C THR A 17 26.67 7.19 3.78
N THR A 18 27.75 6.48 4.12
CA THR A 18 28.04 5.14 3.62
C THR A 18 27.07 4.11 4.19
N ILE A 19 26.74 4.15 5.47
CA ILE A 19 25.76 3.24 6.08
C ILE A 19 24.35 3.49 5.51
N ILE A 20 23.98 4.75 5.35
CA ILE A 20 22.71 5.14 4.73
C ILE A 20 22.71 4.67 3.28
N LYS A 21 23.77 4.92 2.50
CA LYS A 21 23.89 4.41 1.12
C LYS A 21 23.82 2.89 1.12
N ALA A 22 24.61 2.17 1.89
CA ALA A 22 24.64 0.70 1.92
C ALA A 22 23.28 0.07 2.29
N ARG A 23 22.51 0.67 3.23
CA ARG A 23 21.17 0.17 3.60
C ARG A 23 20.04 0.69 2.71
N LYS A 24 20.21 1.85 2.08
CA LYS A 24 19.18 2.56 1.28
C LYS A 24 19.41 2.42 -0.23
N SER A 25 20.55 1.87 -0.67
CA SER A 25 20.94 1.77 -2.09
C SER A 25 19.94 0.97 -2.91
N ASN A 26 19.21 0.05 -2.26
CA ASN A 26 18.27 -0.83 -2.95
C ASN A 26 16.81 -0.40 -2.79
N ALA A 27 16.44 0.44 -1.80
CA ALA A 27 15.02 0.72 -1.54
C ALA A 27 14.25 1.32 -2.73
N ARG A 28 14.91 2.15 -3.55
CA ARG A 28 14.28 2.70 -4.78
C ARG A 28 14.20 1.66 -5.89
N GLY A 29 15.30 0.91 -6.10
CA GLY A 29 15.37 -0.18 -7.06
C GLY A 29 14.36 -1.27 -6.74
N ASP A 30 14.28 -1.70 -5.48
CA ASP A 30 13.32 -2.69 -4.98
C ASP A 30 11.88 -2.30 -5.27
N VAL A 31 11.52 -1.02 -5.11
CA VAL A 31 10.17 -0.54 -5.44
C VAL A 31 9.94 -0.53 -6.96
N ALA A 32 10.93 -0.10 -7.75
CA ALA A 32 10.84 -0.15 -9.21
C ALA A 32 10.69 -1.59 -9.72
N ASP A 33 11.53 -2.50 -9.24
CA ASP A 33 11.53 -3.93 -9.56
C ASP A 33 10.21 -4.59 -9.15
N LEU A 34 9.71 -4.30 -7.95
CA LEU A 34 8.37 -4.73 -7.49
C LEU A 34 7.26 -4.19 -8.40
N ALA A 35 7.38 -2.94 -8.84
CA ALA A 35 6.35 -2.28 -9.62
C ALA A 35 6.24 -2.82 -11.04
N ARG A 36 7.32 -3.31 -11.67
CA ARG A 36 7.31 -3.73 -13.10
C ARG A 36 6.19 -4.71 -13.46
N PRO A 37 6.11 -5.92 -12.86
CA PRO A 37 5.05 -6.87 -13.20
C PRO A 37 3.66 -6.35 -12.81
N LEU A 38 3.58 -5.49 -11.80
CA LEU A 38 2.32 -4.88 -11.37
C LEU A 38 1.85 -3.80 -12.36
N THR A 39 2.77 -3.00 -12.91
CA THR A 39 2.50 -1.95 -13.92
C THR A 39 2.02 -2.62 -15.19
N GLN A 40 2.71 -3.66 -15.64
CA GLN A 40 2.31 -4.48 -16.77
C GLN A 40 0.86 -4.96 -16.60
N LYS A 41 0.54 -5.58 -15.45
CA LYS A 41 -0.81 -6.09 -15.17
C LYS A 41 -1.85 -4.97 -15.06
N ALA A 42 -1.54 -3.88 -14.38
CA ALA A 42 -2.47 -2.78 -14.13
C ALA A 42 -2.92 -2.10 -15.43
N TYR A 43 -2.02 -2.01 -16.41
CA TYR A 43 -2.27 -1.33 -17.68
C TYR A 43 -2.46 -2.26 -18.88
N GLY A 44 -2.35 -3.57 -18.67
CA GLY A 44 -2.68 -4.60 -19.65
C GLY A 44 -1.65 -4.76 -20.76
N PHE A 45 -0.36 -4.57 -20.46
CA PHE A 45 0.71 -4.88 -21.40
C PHE A 45 0.88 -6.39 -21.58
N ILE A 46 1.07 -6.82 -22.82
CA ILE A 46 1.12 -8.24 -23.18
C ILE A 46 2.58 -8.66 -23.33
N LEU A 47 3.00 -9.64 -22.53
CA LEU A 47 4.32 -10.27 -22.61
C LEU A 47 4.32 -11.40 -23.66
N GLY A 48 5.46 -11.65 -24.30
CA GLY A 48 5.66 -12.86 -25.11
C GLY A 48 4.91 -12.93 -26.45
N GLY A 49 4.25 -11.84 -26.86
CA GLY A 49 3.66 -11.74 -28.20
C GLY A 49 4.66 -11.12 -29.17
N GLU A 50 5.53 -11.90 -29.78
CA GLU A 50 6.43 -11.45 -30.87
C GLU A 50 5.71 -11.19 -32.19
N THR A 51 4.39 -10.97 -32.14
CA THR A 51 3.62 -10.59 -33.31
C THR A 51 3.63 -9.07 -33.44
N LYS A 52 3.74 -8.57 -34.68
CA LYS A 52 3.59 -7.13 -34.98
C LYS A 52 2.26 -6.57 -34.45
N GLY A 53 1.22 -7.41 -34.32
CA GLY A 53 -0.07 -7.01 -33.76
C GLY A 53 0.00 -6.71 -32.26
N THR A 54 0.73 -7.52 -31.48
CA THR A 54 0.93 -7.28 -30.05
C THR A 54 1.80 -6.04 -29.81
N GLU A 55 2.89 -5.89 -30.57
CA GLU A 55 3.76 -4.71 -30.48
C GLU A 55 2.96 -3.41 -30.69
N ARG A 56 2.15 -3.33 -31.76
CA ARG A 56 1.29 -2.17 -32.03
C ARG A 56 0.31 -1.88 -30.89
N LYS A 57 -0.30 -2.92 -30.29
CA LYS A 57 -1.20 -2.75 -29.14
C LYS A 57 -0.47 -2.20 -27.92
N ASN A 58 0.73 -2.69 -27.62
CA ASN A 58 1.54 -2.20 -26.51
C ASN A 58 2.00 -0.76 -26.74
N ILE A 59 2.44 -0.41 -27.96
CA ILE A 59 2.80 0.98 -28.34
C ILE A 59 1.60 1.91 -28.12
N GLN A 60 0.42 1.54 -28.63
CA GLN A 60 -0.79 2.34 -28.46
C GLN A 60 -1.17 2.50 -26.98
N ARG A 61 -1.05 1.43 -26.17
CA ARG A 61 -1.28 1.51 -24.72
C ARG A 61 -0.30 2.47 -24.05
N HIS A 62 0.99 2.34 -24.35
CA HIS A 62 2.01 3.25 -23.84
C HIS A 62 1.66 4.70 -24.17
N GLN A 63 1.42 5.01 -25.45
CA GLN A 63 1.07 6.36 -25.90
C GLN A 63 -0.17 6.90 -25.19
N ASN A 64 -1.24 6.11 -25.08
CA ASN A 64 -2.47 6.55 -24.42
C ASN A 64 -2.27 6.81 -22.91
N LEU A 65 -1.34 6.11 -22.27
CA LEU A 65 -1.08 6.25 -20.83
C LEU A 65 -0.14 7.42 -20.52
N THR A 66 0.85 7.67 -21.38
CA THR A 66 1.83 8.74 -21.21
C THR A 66 1.35 10.07 -21.78
N ASP A 67 0.42 10.07 -22.74
CA ASP A 67 -0.24 11.29 -23.20
C ASP A 67 -0.94 11.98 -22.02
N ASN A 68 -0.57 13.25 -21.80
CA ASN A 68 -1.00 14.07 -20.67
C ASN A 68 -0.90 13.37 -19.29
N SER A 69 0.04 12.42 -19.15
CA SER A 69 0.19 11.58 -17.95
C SER A 69 -1.13 10.94 -17.49
N THR A 70 -1.92 10.44 -18.46
CA THR A 70 -3.24 9.82 -18.25
C THR A 70 -3.22 8.71 -17.18
N PHE A 71 -2.11 8.01 -17.02
CA PHE A 71 -1.96 6.92 -16.04
C PHE A 71 -2.21 7.33 -14.57
N HIS A 72 -2.16 8.63 -14.24
CA HIS A 72 -2.48 9.12 -12.89
C HIS A 72 -3.97 9.09 -12.57
N TYR A 73 -4.83 9.15 -13.59
CA TYR A 73 -6.24 9.45 -13.43
C TYR A 73 -7.08 8.21 -13.16
N LYS A 74 -8.12 8.39 -12.35
CA LYS A 74 -9.10 7.34 -12.07
C LYS A 74 -9.88 6.94 -13.31
N MET A 75 -10.24 7.91 -14.14
CA MET A 75 -11.01 7.71 -15.36
C MET A 75 -10.48 8.61 -16.48
N TYR A 76 -10.52 8.07 -17.69
CA TYR A 76 -10.20 8.76 -18.93
C TYR A 76 -11.27 8.39 -19.95
N ASP A 77 -11.91 9.41 -20.54
CA ASP A 77 -12.85 9.24 -21.64
C ASP A 77 -12.14 9.55 -22.97
N ALA A 78 -11.91 8.52 -23.77
CA ALA A 78 -11.21 8.66 -25.05
C ALA A 78 -12.02 9.41 -26.12
N ALA A 79 -13.35 9.49 -25.99
CA ALA A 79 -14.19 10.20 -26.96
C ALA A 79 -14.16 11.72 -26.72
N THR A 80 -14.14 12.15 -25.46
CA THR A 80 -14.15 13.57 -25.08
C THR A 80 -12.76 14.12 -24.72
N GLY A 81 -11.78 13.23 -24.48
CA GLY A 81 -10.47 13.60 -23.95
C GLY A 81 -10.50 14.01 -22.47
N ALA A 82 -11.61 13.80 -21.77
CA ALA A 82 -11.78 14.24 -20.39
C ALA A 82 -11.11 13.29 -19.39
N HIS A 83 -10.31 13.86 -18.48
CA HIS A 83 -9.72 13.16 -17.34
C HIS A 83 -10.43 13.51 -16.04
N SER A 84 -10.61 12.52 -15.15
CA SER A 84 -11.13 12.79 -13.80
C SER A 84 -10.47 11.93 -12.72
N GLY A 85 -10.43 12.49 -11.51
CA GLY A 85 -9.77 11.87 -10.37
C GLY A 85 -8.25 11.79 -10.54
N PHE A 86 -7.60 12.93 -10.74
CA PHE A 86 -6.14 13.04 -10.71
C PHE A 86 -5.57 12.35 -9.46
N ALA A 87 -4.45 11.66 -9.63
CA ALA A 87 -3.77 10.85 -8.61
C ALA A 87 -4.59 9.67 -8.04
N GLN A 88 -5.80 9.39 -8.52
CA GLN A 88 -6.70 8.40 -7.92
C GLN A 88 -6.83 7.11 -8.72
N HIS A 89 -5.97 6.86 -9.71
CA HIS A 89 -5.90 5.55 -10.33
C HIS A 89 -5.61 4.48 -9.27
N LYS A 90 -6.42 3.41 -9.23
CA LYS A 90 -6.40 2.39 -8.16
C LYS A 90 -5.01 1.80 -7.92
N TYR A 91 -4.23 1.67 -9.00
CA TYR A 91 -2.89 1.10 -8.98
C TYR A 91 -1.91 1.93 -8.13
N ILE A 92 -2.08 3.24 -8.04
CA ILE A 92 -1.22 4.12 -7.21
C ILE A 92 -1.30 3.70 -5.74
N SER A 93 -2.52 3.60 -5.21
CA SER A 93 -2.74 3.21 -3.82
C SER A 93 -2.32 1.75 -3.54
N GLU A 94 -2.49 0.86 -4.52
CA GLU A 94 -2.02 -0.53 -4.43
C GLU A 94 -0.49 -0.59 -4.37
N LEU A 95 0.20 0.16 -5.23
CA LEU A 95 1.65 0.16 -5.27
C LEU A 95 2.25 0.79 -4.00
N ILE A 96 1.65 1.86 -3.47
CA ILE A 96 2.02 2.42 -2.15
C ILE A 96 1.92 1.34 -1.06
N GLN A 97 0.79 0.61 -1.03
CA GLN A 97 0.58 -0.46 -0.05
C GLN A 97 1.64 -1.56 -0.17
N LYS A 98 1.88 -2.08 -1.38
CA LYS A 98 2.86 -3.16 -1.58
C LYS A 98 4.30 -2.72 -1.31
N SER A 99 4.62 -1.45 -1.58
CA SER A 99 5.97 -0.90 -1.40
C SER A 99 6.30 -0.61 0.06
N PHE A 100 5.37 0.00 0.80
CA PHE A 100 5.66 0.56 2.12
C PHE A 100 4.88 -0.11 3.26
N PHE A 101 3.84 -0.89 2.97
CA PHE A 101 2.92 -1.49 3.96
C PHE A 101 2.70 -2.99 3.69
N LYS A 102 3.75 -3.72 3.31
CA LYS A 102 3.66 -5.16 2.98
C LYS A 102 3.33 -6.06 4.17
N ASN A 103 3.67 -5.64 5.40
CA ASN A 103 3.41 -6.35 6.65
C ASN A 103 3.55 -5.40 7.85
N THR A 104 3.34 -5.90 9.06
CA THR A 104 3.41 -5.12 10.32
C THR A 104 4.79 -4.53 10.64
N ARG A 105 5.86 -4.99 9.98
CA ARG A 105 7.24 -4.48 10.11
C ARG A 105 7.69 -3.65 8.91
N ALA A 106 6.76 -3.31 8.01
CA ALA A 106 7.09 -2.51 6.84
C ALA A 106 7.31 -1.05 7.24
N LEU A 107 8.09 -0.31 6.44
CA LEU A 107 8.49 1.07 6.76
C LEU A 107 7.30 1.98 7.06
N GLY A 108 6.22 1.88 6.28
CA GLY A 108 5.01 2.68 6.48
C GLY A 108 4.26 2.36 7.77
N VAL A 109 4.46 1.17 8.34
CA VAL A 109 3.89 0.77 9.63
C VAL A 109 4.79 1.21 10.79
N GLU A 110 6.08 0.84 10.76
CA GLU A 110 7.03 1.16 11.84
C GLU A 110 7.25 2.67 11.99
N TYR A 111 7.28 3.39 10.87
CA TYR A 111 7.55 4.82 10.80
C TYR A 111 6.27 5.62 10.51
N GLN A 112 5.14 5.21 11.09
CA GLN A 112 3.80 5.77 10.83
C GLN A 112 3.77 7.30 10.78
N ARG A 113 4.44 7.99 11.72
CA ARG A 113 4.46 9.45 11.79
C ARG A 113 4.92 10.15 10.51
N TYR A 114 5.72 9.46 9.69
CA TYR A 114 6.23 9.98 8.42
C TYR A 114 5.37 9.58 7.22
N PHE A 115 4.38 8.70 7.42
CA PHE A 115 3.48 8.22 6.38
C PHE A 115 2.01 8.59 6.63
N ASP A 116 1.72 9.34 7.69
CA ASP A 116 0.36 9.71 8.11
C ASP A 116 0.13 11.23 8.04
N PRO A 117 -0.59 11.74 7.01
CA PRO A 117 -1.10 11.03 5.83
C PRO A 117 0.03 10.69 4.83
N ILE A 118 -0.26 9.88 3.80
CA ILE A 118 0.76 9.53 2.79
C ILE A 118 1.40 10.81 2.21
N PRO A 119 2.73 10.99 2.27
CA PRO A 119 3.38 12.22 1.83
C PRO A 119 3.29 12.43 0.31
N LEU A 120 3.17 13.68 -0.15
CA LEU A 120 3.22 14.00 -1.58
C LEU A 120 4.53 13.51 -2.23
N VAL A 121 5.66 13.60 -1.51
CA VAL A 121 6.95 13.10 -1.98
C VAL A 121 6.94 11.59 -2.25
N THR A 122 6.20 10.82 -1.46
CA THR A 122 6.01 9.37 -1.68
C THR A 122 5.16 9.12 -2.91
N ILE A 123 4.09 9.91 -3.11
CA ILE A 123 3.20 9.79 -4.28
C ILE A 123 3.96 10.17 -5.57
N ALA A 124 4.73 11.26 -5.55
CA ALA A 124 5.58 11.68 -6.67
C ALA A 124 6.61 10.61 -7.03
N PHE A 125 7.22 9.97 -6.02
CA PHE A 125 8.12 8.83 -6.24
C PHE A 125 7.41 7.66 -6.92
N ILE A 126 6.20 7.31 -6.47
CA ILE A 126 5.39 6.26 -7.09
C ILE A 126 5.01 6.61 -8.53
N PHE A 127 4.64 7.86 -8.82
CA PHE A 127 4.36 8.31 -10.19
C PHE A 127 5.57 8.15 -11.10
N THR A 128 6.75 8.54 -10.59
CA THR A 128 8.02 8.42 -11.31
C THR A 128 8.35 6.96 -11.62
N VAL A 129 8.16 6.06 -10.65
CA VAL A 129 8.37 4.61 -10.84
C VAL A 129 7.41 4.06 -11.89
N ILE A 130 6.13 4.45 -11.84
CA ILE A 130 5.15 4.01 -12.84
C ILE A 130 5.54 4.53 -14.22
N SER A 131 5.89 5.82 -14.36
CA SER A 131 6.33 6.41 -15.62
C SER A 131 7.54 5.67 -16.20
N ALA A 132 8.57 5.43 -15.39
CA ALA A 132 9.76 4.71 -15.83
C ALA A 132 9.42 3.28 -16.30
N ASN A 133 8.54 2.57 -15.58
CA ASN A 133 8.09 1.24 -15.99
C ASN A 133 7.22 1.26 -17.24
N LEU A 134 6.48 2.34 -17.52
CA LEU A 134 5.76 2.51 -18.78
C LEU A 134 6.73 2.70 -19.94
N ASP A 135 7.78 3.50 -19.75
CA ASP A 135 8.81 3.76 -20.77
C ASP A 135 9.53 2.48 -21.23
N GLU A 136 9.65 1.47 -20.35
CA GLU A 136 10.16 0.13 -20.70
C GLU A 136 9.31 -0.58 -21.78
N TRP A 137 8.09 -0.11 -22.06
CA TRP A 137 7.18 -0.61 -23.10
C TRP A 137 7.05 0.31 -24.32
N ALA A 138 7.79 1.42 -24.38
CA ALA A 138 7.63 2.42 -25.44
C ALA A 138 7.82 1.85 -26.86
N SER A 139 8.68 0.85 -27.01
CA SER A 139 8.94 0.16 -28.28
C SER A 139 7.86 -0.87 -28.69
N GLY A 140 6.88 -1.12 -27.81
CA GLY A 140 5.93 -2.23 -27.92
C GLY A 140 6.44 -3.56 -27.36
N LYS A 141 7.75 -3.65 -27.13
CA LYS A 141 8.42 -4.76 -26.43
C LYS A 141 8.84 -4.31 -25.04
N PHE A 142 8.90 -5.26 -24.11
CA PHE A 142 9.46 -5.03 -22.80
C PHE A 142 10.99 -4.95 -22.88
N ILE A 143 11.53 -3.76 -22.64
CA ILE A 143 12.97 -3.50 -22.58
C ILE A 143 13.25 -2.89 -21.22
N GLN A 144 13.72 -3.74 -20.30
CA GLN A 144 14.01 -3.32 -18.94
C GLN A 144 15.12 -2.26 -18.91
N ALA A 145 14.87 -1.17 -18.20
CA ALA A 145 15.81 -0.07 -18.00
C ALA A 145 16.29 -0.01 -16.53
N GLN A 146 17.44 0.62 -16.31
CA GLN A 146 17.90 0.89 -14.96
C GLN A 146 17.18 2.11 -14.39
N PHE A 147 16.62 1.98 -13.19
CA PHE A 147 15.96 3.09 -12.50
C PHE A 147 17.01 3.95 -11.78
N ARG A 148 17.56 4.95 -12.47
CA ARG A 148 18.60 5.85 -11.92
C ARG A 148 18.03 7.21 -11.58
N GLU A 149 18.57 7.82 -10.52
CA GLU A 149 18.17 9.17 -10.11
C GLU A 149 18.50 10.23 -11.16
N SER A 150 19.65 10.11 -11.83
CA SER A 150 20.06 11.03 -12.90
C SER A 150 19.03 11.13 -14.02
N ASP A 151 18.33 10.02 -14.29
CA ASP A 151 17.49 9.86 -15.47
C ASP A 151 16.03 10.29 -15.16
N HIS A 152 15.63 10.22 -13.89
CA HIS A 152 14.24 10.45 -13.47
C HIS A 152 14.04 11.65 -12.54
N LYS A 153 15.11 12.40 -12.21
CA LYS A 153 15.05 13.54 -11.27
C LYS A 153 14.05 14.61 -11.73
N GLU A 154 14.09 14.97 -13.01
CA GLU A 154 13.21 16.01 -13.56
C GLU A 154 11.74 15.57 -13.54
N THR A 155 11.46 14.35 -14.00
CA THR A 155 10.13 13.73 -13.94
C THR A 155 9.56 13.72 -12.53
N TYR A 156 10.36 13.31 -11.54
CA TYR A 156 9.97 13.35 -10.13
C TYR A 156 9.64 14.76 -9.65
N GLN A 157 10.47 15.75 -10.00
CA GLN A 157 10.25 17.13 -9.59
C GLN A 157 8.98 17.73 -10.20
N ASN A 158 8.67 17.38 -11.46
CA ASN A 158 7.45 17.83 -12.12
C ASN A 158 6.21 17.19 -11.49
N HIS A 159 6.21 15.87 -11.27
CA HIS A 159 5.12 15.21 -10.53
C HIS A 159 4.90 15.78 -9.14
N LEU A 160 5.98 16.11 -8.41
CA LEU A 160 5.86 16.73 -7.10
C LEU A 160 5.21 18.12 -7.18
N LYS A 161 5.57 18.94 -8.19
CA LYS A 161 4.92 20.25 -8.41
C LYS A 161 3.44 20.09 -8.70
N ASP A 162 3.06 19.17 -9.59
CA ASP A 162 1.66 18.91 -9.93
C ASP A 162 0.85 18.47 -8.71
N LEU A 163 1.41 17.59 -7.88
CA LEU A 163 0.80 17.14 -6.63
C LEU A 163 0.66 18.27 -5.60
N MET A 164 1.63 19.17 -5.52
CA MET A 164 1.56 20.35 -4.65
C MET A 164 0.50 21.34 -5.12
N GLU A 165 0.32 21.52 -6.43
CA GLU A 165 -0.77 22.31 -7.00
C GLU A 165 -2.13 21.68 -6.69
N TRP A 166 -2.23 20.38 -6.91
CA TRP A 166 -3.44 19.61 -6.60
C TRP A 166 -3.83 19.71 -5.12
N GLU A 167 -2.88 19.54 -4.19
CA GLU A 167 -3.13 19.74 -2.76
C GLU A 167 -3.55 21.19 -2.47
N ARG A 168 -2.92 22.19 -3.09
CA ARG A 168 -3.28 23.60 -2.88
C ARG A 168 -4.70 23.92 -3.35
N SER A 169 -5.17 23.28 -4.41
CA SER A 169 -6.52 23.50 -4.95
C SER A 169 -7.64 23.02 -4.02
N ALA A 170 -7.40 21.99 -3.21
CA ALA A 170 -8.37 21.44 -2.26
C ALA A 170 -7.69 20.73 -1.08
N PRO A 171 -7.04 21.48 -0.15
CA PRO A 171 -6.12 20.91 0.85
C PRO A 171 -6.74 19.81 1.72
N GLU A 172 -7.93 20.04 2.27
CA GLU A 172 -8.58 19.08 3.15
C GLU A 172 -9.07 17.83 2.41
N VAL A 173 -9.55 17.99 1.17
CA VAL A 173 -9.98 16.85 0.35
C VAL A 173 -8.78 15.97 0.02
N VAL A 174 -7.69 16.57 -0.43
CA VAL A 174 -6.45 15.86 -0.76
C VAL A 174 -5.85 15.19 0.47
N ARG A 175 -5.78 15.90 1.60
CA ARG A 175 -5.35 15.34 2.88
C ARG A 175 -6.17 14.10 3.26
N ASN A 176 -7.49 14.16 3.15
CA ASN A 176 -8.39 13.05 3.45
C ASN A 176 -8.20 11.85 2.52
N ILE A 177 -7.94 12.08 1.22
CA ILE A 177 -7.61 11.01 0.27
C ILE A 177 -6.32 10.30 0.70
N ARG A 178 -5.25 11.06 0.99
CA ARG A 178 -3.96 10.50 1.43
C ARG A 178 -4.07 9.78 2.76
N LYS A 179 -4.86 10.30 3.70
CA LYS A 179 -5.17 9.66 4.99
C LYS A 179 -5.89 8.33 4.79
N LYS A 180 -6.89 8.29 3.91
CA LYS A 180 -7.62 7.06 3.55
C LYS A 180 -6.70 6.00 2.95
N TRP A 181 -5.73 6.38 2.11
CA TRP A 181 -4.74 5.45 1.59
C TRP A 181 -3.84 4.88 2.69
N HIS A 182 -3.34 5.73 3.58
CA HIS A 182 -2.54 5.31 4.73
C HIS A 182 -3.28 4.31 5.62
N ASP A 183 -4.49 4.67 6.06
CA ASP A 183 -5.26 3.86 7.01
C ASP A 183 -5.68 2.52 6.39
N ARG A 184 -6.05 2.52 5.10
CA ARG A 184 -6.32 1.29 4.35
C ARG A 184 -5.07 0.41 4.24
N ALA A 185 -3.92 0.99 3.92
CA ALA A 185 -2.67 0.25 3.75
C ALA A 185 -2.22 -0.39 5.07
N ARG A 186 -2.31 0.33 6.20
CA ARG A 186 -2.03 -0.22 7.54
C ARG A 186 -2.95 -1.39 7.89
N ARG A 187 -4.25 -1.25 7.64
CA ARG A 187 -5.22 -2.31 7.91
C ARG A 187 -4.89 -3.58 7.12
N ILE A 188 -4.57 -3.44 5.82
CA ILE A 188 -4.16 -4.57 4.97
C ILE A 188 -2.86 -5.21 5.48
N ALA A 189 -1.94 -4.41 6.01
CA ALA A 189 -0.69 -4.90 6.60
C ALA A 189 -0.87 -5.67 7.92
N GLY A 190 -2.10 -5.76 8.46
CA GLY A 190 -2.37 -6.34 9.78
C GLY A 190 -2.03 -5.39 10.94
N ALA A 191 -1.70 -4.13 10.66
CA ALA A 191 -1.48 -3.11 11.67
C ALA A 191 -2.83 -2.52 12.09
N VAL A 192 -3.53 -3.24 12.97
CA VAL A 192 -4.77 -2.78 13.58
C VAL A 192 -4.43 -1.65 14.57
N PRO A 193 -5.29 -0.60 14.73
CA PRO A 193 -5.06 0.43 15.74
C PRO A 193 -4.77 -0.19 17.12
N GLU A 194 -3.85 0.40 17.89
CA GLU A 194 -3.47 -0.07 19.24
C GLU A 194 -4.68 -0.28 20.17
N ASN A 195 -5.80 0.39 19.89
CA ASN A 195 -7.05 0.26 20.64
C ASN A 195 -7.89 -0.99 20.29
N ALA A 196 -7.49 -1.79 19.30
CA ALA A 196 -8.24 -2.98 18.85
C ALA A 196 -7.66 -4.29 19.39
N THR A 197 -6.48 -4.28 19.99
CA THR A 197 -6.00 -5.41 20.79
C THR A 197 -6.54 -5.28 22.20
N ASN A 198 -7.83 -5.52 22.34
CA ASN A 198 -8.30 -6.17 23.54
C ASN A 198 -8.98 -7.44 23.04
N GLY A 199 -8.37 -8.61 23.30
CA GLY A 199 -9.07 -9.91 23.28
C GLY A 199 -10.18 -9.98 24.34
N ARG A 200 -10.84 -8.85 24.60
CA ARG A 200 -11.90 -8.63 25.56
C ARG A 200 -13.19 -8.69 24.75
N VAL A 201 -14.04 -9.62 25.14
CA VAL A 201 -15.42 -9.69 24.69
C VAL A 201 -16.05 -8.31 24.77
N SER A 202 -16.81 -7.92 23.73
CA SER A 202 -17.46 -6.60 23.68
C SER A 202 -18.33 -6.39 24.93
N VAL A 203 -18.51 -5.13 25.36
CA VAL A 203 -19.34 -4.82 26.54
C VAL A 203 -20.74 -5.41 26.41
N SER A 204 -21.31 -5.38 25.20
CA SER A 204 -22.60 -6.00 24.91
C SER A 204 -22.57 -7.52 25.07
N ALA A 205 -21.60 -8.21 24.46
CA ALA A 205 -21.51 -9.67 24.56
C ALA A 205 -21.20 -10.12 26.00
N MET A 206 -20.41 -9.34 26.75
CA MET A 206 -20.16 -9.58 28.17
C MET A 206 -21.40 -9.37 29.03
N ASN A 207 -22.23 -8.36 28.71
CA ASN A 207 -23.49 -8.14 29.41
C ASN A 207 -24.51 -9.24 29.11
N SER A 208 -24.57 -9.73 27.87
CA SER A 208 -25.40 -10.90 27.52
C SER A 208 -24.95 -12.15 28.29
N ALA A 209 -23.65 -12.44 28.33
CA ALA A 209 -23.11 -13.57 29.10
C ALA A 209 -23.37 -13.43 30.61
N LYS A 210 -23.30 -12.21 31.16
CA LYS A 210 -23.66 -11.94 32.56
C LYS A 210 -25.15 -12.18 32.83
N LEU A 211 -26.02 -11.81 31.90
CA LEU A 211 -27.46 -12.04 32.02
C LEU A 211 -27.78 -13.54 32.00
N GLU A 212 -27.09 -14.30 31.14
CA GLU A 212 -27.22 -15.76 31.07
C GLU A 212 -26.80 -16.44 32.39
N LEU A 213 -25.74 -15.95 33.04
CA LEU A 213 -25.27 -16.48 34.33
C LEU A 213 -26.21 -16.18 35.50
N GLN A 214 -27.05 -15.14 35.43
CA GLN A 214 -27.98 -14.79 36.51
C GLN A 214 -29.06 -15.86 36.74
N GLY A 215 -29.28 -16.76 35.78
CA GLY A 215 -30.21 -17.88 35.91
C GLY A 215 -29.57 -19.23 36.27
N ARG A 216 -28.25 -19.29 36.50
CA ARG A 216 -27.52 -20.54 36.74
C ARG A 216 -27.01 -20.58 38.18
N THR A 217 -27.33 -21.64 38.91
CA THR A 217 -26.84 -21.90 40.28
C THR A 217 -25.41 -22.46 40.30
N GLY A 218 -24.86 -22.82 39.14
CA GLY A 218 -23.56 -23.49 39.02
C GLY A 218 -23.60 -24.98 39.40
N LEU A 219 -24.77 -25.49 39.79
CA LEU A 219 -25.04 -26.89 40.01
C LEU A 219 -25.83 -27.37 38.77
N THR A 220 -25.13 -27.88 37.77
CA THR A 220 -25.74 -28.79 36.81
C THR A 220 -25.43 -30.20 37.27
N ASP A 221 -26.52 -30.93 37.48
CA ASP A 221 -26.61 -32.15 38.25
C ASP A 221 -25.81 -33.34 37.67
N SER A 222 -25.19 -34.06 38.60
CA SER A 222 -24.84 -35.49 38.62
C SER A 222 -24.78 -36.23 37.28
N GLU A 223 -23.56 -36.61 36.90
CA GLU A 223 -23.35 -37.84 36.13
C GLU A 223 -23.88 -39.00 37.00
N ASN A 224 -25.02 -39.57 36.64
CA ASN A 224 -25.48 -40.84 37.23
C ASN A 224 -24.56 -41.94 36.69
N GLU A 225 -23.55 -42.30 37.47
CA GLU A 225 -22.91 -43.61 37.41
C GLU A 225 -23.88 -44.58 38.11
N ASP A 226 -24.78 -45.22 37.34
CA ASP A 226 -25.56 -46.33 37.87
C ASP A 226 -24.62 -47.52 38.06
N GLU A 227 -24.38 -47.83 39.33
CA GLU A 227 -23.64 -48.97 39.86
C GLU A 227 -24.34 -50.30 39.49
N ASP A 228 -23.56 -51.26 39.00
CA ASP A 228 -23.97 -52.65 38.81
C ASP A 228 -24.33 -53.27 40.18
N GLU A 229 -25.61 -53.55 40.43
CA GLU A 229 -26.05 -54.40 41.55
C GLU A 229 -25.99 -55.88 41.13
N ASP A 230 -24.98 -56.59 41.64
CA ASP A 230 -24.89 -58.05 41.64
C ASP A 230 -25.90 -58.69 42.63
N GLU A 231 -26.69 -59.63 42.11
CA GLU A 231 -27.32 -60.84 42.69
C GLU A 231 -28.14 -60.79 44.00
N PRO A 232 -29.15 -61.68 44.10
CA PRO A 232 -28.92 -62.80 45.03
C PRO A 232 -29.39 -64.18 44.54
N ASP A 233 -28.55 -65.14 44.90
CA ASP A 233 -28.76 -66.58 45.08
C ASP A 233 -30.02 -66.90 45.91
N ASP A 234 -30.77 -67.95 45.53
CA ASP A 234 -31.51 -68.78 46.50
C ASP A 234 -31.89 -70.17 45.94
N GLN A 235 -31.27 -71.20 46.54
CA GLN A 235 -31.69 -72.62 46.74
C GLN A 235 -31.90 -73.60 45.58
#